data_AF-A0A2V9ZQ14-F1
#
_entry.id   AF-A0A2V9ZQ14-F1
#
_cell.length_a   1.000
_cell.length_b   1.000
_cell.length_c   1.000
_cell.angle_alpha   90.00
_cell.angle_beta   90.00
_cell.angle_gamma   90.00
#
_symmetry.space_group_name_H-M   'P 1'
#
loop_
_entity.id
_entity.type
_entity.pdbx_description
1 polymer ?
#
loop_
_entity_poly.entity_id
_entity_poly.type
_entity_poly.pdbx_seq_one_letter_code
_entity_poly.pdbx_strand_id
1 'polypeptide(L)'
;MNKLLVVGLLLLWILPVNAAPRAELDKKLAQWKPVKVTFDSEKLTPREVKLVSHLVNACHYMEDIFWRQSDPEGLTLYQSLLGSSNPKDQKLVRMLRIQGSRYDLLAENKPFVGTEPLSPGRGFYPAGVTHEQLEQYVKDHPDKKAEIYSGYTVIRQKGKELEGIPYHIAYRSFLEPAANELRQAATLSDDAAFASFLRLRADALLSDDYYQSDLAWLDLKDPKFDVIMAPYETYLDDVLGVKTSYGPAVLVRNDAESQKLAVFQKYVPDIQDALPLKPEDRPSKRGHLTPMEVMDAPFRAGDLRHGYQAVADNLPNDPRIHQAKGTKKIFFKNFMDARVNDIILPLARQIMQPQQAAKASGEGYLASTMMHEISHGLGPDFAHRNGQQVDIREAIGPLYSGLEEAKADVVGMYGLKWLVDRGALPKERLEEYYSSYVAGIFRTVRFSIAEAHGRQSPSTQPRGSTRLITSACQALWPPWPRNCWRSRPRETAPGQRHGLAGTKRCLLS
;
A
#
# COMPACT_ATOMS: atom_id res chain seq x y z
N MET A 1 47.54 15.33 -49.32
CA MET A 1 47.90 14.46 -48.17
C MET A 1 48.28 15.40 -47.04
N ASN A 2 47.64 15.52 -45.88
CA ASN A 2 46.85 14.61 -45.05
C ASN A 2 45.69 15.36 -44.37
N LYS A 3 44.60 14.62 -44.13
CA LYS A 3 43.49 15.00 -43.25
C LYS A 3 43.94 14.88 -41.79
N LEU A 4 43.63 15.85 -40.94
CA LEU A 4 43.55 15.63 -39.49
C LEU A 4 42.11 15.89 -39.03
N LEU A 5 41.48 14.85 -38.53
CA LEU A 5 40.18 14.87 -37.85
C LEU A 5 40.31 15.66 -36.54
N VAL A 6 39.40 16.61 -36.32
CA VAL A 6 39.11 17.16 -34.99
C VAL A 6 37.93 16.36 -34.42
N VAL A 7 38.23 15.47 -33.49
CA VAL A 7 37.22 14.79 -32.65
C VAL A 7 37.01 15.68 -31.42
N GLY A 8 35.86 16.35 -31.34
CA GLY A 8 35.44 17.08 -30.15
C GLY A 8 35.02 16.11 -29.05
N LEU A 9 35.82 16.01 -27.97
CA LEU A 9 35.39 15.43 -26.71
C LEU A 9 34.37 16.37 -26.05
N LEU A 10 33.10 15.99 -26.06
CA LEU A 10 32.11 16.50 -25.10
C LEU A 10 32.32 15.76 -23.78
N LEU A 11 33.11 16.35 -22.89
CA LEU A 11 33.15 15.97 -21.47
C LEU A 11 31.83 16.42 -20.82
N LEU A 12 30.89 15.47 -20.66
CA LEU A 12 29.80 15.62 -19.70
C LEU A 12 30.40 15.70 -18.30
N TRP A 13 30.32 16.88 -17.68
CA TRP A 13 30.59 17.06 -16.26
C TRP A 13 29.51 16.34 -15.46
N ILE A 14 29.81 15.10 -15.04
CA ILE A 14 29.08 14.44 -13.97
C ILE A 14 29.42 15.21 -12.70
N LEU A 15 28.54 16.12 -12.27
CA LEU A 15 28.66 16.73 -10.95
C LEU A 15 28.72 15.61 -9.89
N PRO A 16 29.59 15.71 -8.88
CA PRO A 16 29.66 14.71 -7.83
C PRO A 16 28.32 14.72 -7.09
N VAL A 17 27.53 13.66 -7.29
CA VAL A 17 26.34 13.40 -6.51
C VAL A 17 26.79 13.23 -5.06
N ASN A 18 26.53 14.24 -4.22
CA ASN A 18 26.80 14.17 -2.79
C ASN A 18 25.84 13.13 -2.18
N ALA A 19 26.30 11.88 -2.11
CA ALA A 19 25.63 10.82 -1.37
C ALA A 19 25.74 11.10 0.14
N ALA A 20 24.72 10.69 0.91
CA ALA A 20 24.78 10.80 2.36
C ALA A 20 26.08 10.17 2.93
N PRO A 21 26.65 10.72 4.01
CA PRO A 21 27.82 10.13 4.66
C PRO A 21 27.57 8.65 4.99
N ARG A 22 28.60 7.80 4.85
CA ARG A 22 28.49 6.34 5.03
C ARG A 22 27.77 5.91 6.33
N ALA A 23 28.03 6.62 7.42
CA ALA A 23 27.40 6.35 8.72
C ALA A 23 25.88 6.59 8.72
N GLU A 24 25.40 7.60 7.98
CA GLU A 24 23.98 7.88 7.83
C GLU A 24 23.28 6.82 6.97
N LEU A 25 23.92 6.37 5.88
CA LEU A 25 23.38 5.31 5.03
C LEU A 25 23.27 3.97 5.76
N ASP A 26 24.27 3.64 6.60
CA ASP A 26 24.25 2.42 7.42
C ASP A 26 23.11 2.44 8.44
N LYS A 27 22.88 3.58 9.09
CA LYS A 27 21.77 3.76 10.04
C LYS A 27 20.40 3.62 9.36
N LYS A 28 20.25 4.15 8.14
CA LYS A 28 19.01 4.00 7.34
C LYS A 28 18.79 2.55 6.93
N LEU A 29 19.80 1.88 6.39
CA LEU A 29 19.72 0.47 5.98
C LEU A 29 19.43 -0.47 7.16
N ALA A 30 19.86 -0.14 8.38
CA ALA A 30 19.59 -0.92 9.58
C ALA A 30 18.10 -0.92 9.98
N GLN A 31 17.30 0.02 9.48
CA GLN A 31 15.84 0.03 9.68
C GLN A 31 15.13 -1.03 8.84
N TRP A 32 15.81 -1.54 7.80
CA TRP A 32 15.28 -2.52 6.86
C TRP A 32 15.87 -3.90 7.12
N LYS A 33 15.16 -4.69 7.93
CA LYS A 33 15.52 -6.08 8.23
C LYS A 33 15.34 -6.95 6.99
N PRO A 34 16.38 -7.67 6.53
CA PRO A 34 16.21 -8.70 5.50
C PRO A 34 15.36 -9.84 6.04
N VAL A 35 14.29 -10.20 5.31
CA VAL A 35 13.46 -11.36 5.59
C VAL A 35 13.41 -12.22 4.33
N LYS A 36 13.59 -13.54 4.50
CA LYS A 36 13.50 -14.49 3.39
C LYS A 36 12.03 -14.80 3.12
N VAL A 37 11.52 -14.35 1.99
CA VAL A 37 10.21 -14.78 1.47
C VAL A 37 10.42 -16.07 0.69
N THR A 38 9.76 -17.16 1.11
CA THR A 38 9.92 -18.49 0.51
C THR A 38 8.88 -18.76 -0.57
N PHE A 39 9.28 -19.51 -1.60
CA PHE A 39 8.40 -20.10 -2.59
C PHE A 39 8.53 -21.62 -2.50
N ASP A 40 7.45 -22.29 -2.08
CA ASP A 40 7.41 -23.75 -1.91
C ASP A 40 7.08 -24.43 -3.24
N SER A 41 8.08 -24.51 -4.12
CA SER A 41 7.94 -25.11 -5.46
C SER A 41 7.77 -26.62 -5.42
N GLU A 42 8.08 -27.30 -4.31
CA GLU A 42 7.97 -28.77 -4.21
C GLU A 42 6.51 -29.24 -4.26
N LYS A 43 5.57 -28.36 -3.90
CA LYS A 43 4.12 -28.60 -3.99
C LYS A 43 3.53 -28.30 -5.37
N LEU A 44 4.36 -27.89 -6.33
CA LEU A 44 3.92 -27.51 -7.67
C LEU A 44 4.41 -28.52 -8.71
N THR A 45 3.60 -28.74 -9.74
CA THR A 45 4.04 -29.53 -10.89
C THR A 45 5.10 -28.76 -11.71
N PRO A 46 5.92 -29.43 -12.53
CA PRO A 46 6.86 -28.73 -13.42
C PRO A 46 6.18 -27.71 -14.36
N ARG A 47 4.95 -28.01 -14.80
CA ARG A 47 4.13 -27.12 -15.63
C ARG A 47 3.71 -25.86 -14.87
N GLU A 48 3.33 -26.00 -13.61
CA GLU A 48 2.97 -24.89 -12.72
C GLU A 48 4.18 -24.03 -12.35
N VAL A 49 5.35 -24.63 -12.09
CA VAL A 49 6.59 -23.87 -11.87
C VAL A 49 6.92 -23.01 -13.09
N LYS A 50 6.75 -23.56 -14.31
CA LYS A 50 6.93 -22.81 -15.55
C LYS A 50 5.89 -21.70 -15.72
N LEU A 51 4.63 -21.95 -15.38
CA LEU A 51 3.58 -20.93 -15.34
C LEU A 51 4.00 -19.77 -14.43
N VAL A 52 4.39 -20.06 -13.20
CA VAL A 52 4.85 -19.05 -12.23
C VAL A 52 6.06 -18.28 -12.75
N SER A 53 6.99 -18.93 -13.43
CA SER A 53 8.15 -18.26 -14.04
C SER A 53 7.73 -17.23 -15.09
N HIS A 54 6.76 -17.54 -15.95
CA HIS A 54 6.22 -16.57 -16.89
C HIS A 54 5.54 -15.38 -16.19
N LEU A 55 4.79 -15.63 -15.11
CA LEU A 55 4.19 -14.54 -14.32
C LEU A 55 5.27 -13.63 -13.68
N VAL A 56 6.35 -14.22 -13.16
CA VAL A 56 7.50 -13.48 -12.61
C VAL A 56 8.20 -12.64 -13.69
N ASN A 57 8.39 -13.18 -14.90
CA ASN A 57 8.94 -12.44 -16.02
C ASN A 57 8.06 -11.22 -16.38
N ALA A 58 6.74 -11.38 -16.40
CA ALA A 58 5.81 -10.27 -16.60
C ALA A 58 5.99 -9.19 -15.52
N CYS A 59 6.13 -9.59 -14.25
CA CYS A 59 6.38 -8.66 -13.14
C CYS A 59 7.69 -7.87 -13.29
N HIS A 60 8.74 -8.47 -13.86
CA HIS A 60 10.00 -7.76 -14.10
C HIS A 60 9.85 -6.59 -15.09
N TYR A 61 9.03 -6.74 -16.12
CA TYR A 61 8.75 -5.62 -17.03
C TYR A 61 7.99 -4.48 -16.33
N MET A 62 7.10 -4.80 -15.40
CA MET A 62 6.40 -3.78 -14.60
C MET A 62 7.32 -3.07 -13.61
N GLU A 63 8.32 -3.75 -13.03
CA GLU A 63 9.37 -3.13 -12.21
C GLU A 63 10.09 -2.03 -13.01
N ASP A 64 10.46 -2.33 -14.26
CA ASP A 64 11.12 -1.36 -15.13
C ASP A 64 10.25 -0.13 -15.41
N ILE A 65 8.93 -0.32 -15.55
CA ILE A 65 7.98 0.78 -15.69
C ILE A 65 7.89 1.58 -14.38
N PHE A 66 7.74 0.90 -13.23
CA PHE A 66 7.60 1.54 -11.93
C PHE A 66 8.77 2.49 -11.62
N TRP A 67 10.00 2.09 -11.90
CA TRP A 67 11.16 2.97 -11.71
C TRP A 67 11.05 4.28 -12.49
N ARG A 68 10.49 4.23 -13.71
CA ARG A 68 10.22 5.40 -14.55
C ARG A 68 9.02 6.21 -14.07
N GLN A 69 8.07 5.59 -13.37
CA GLN A 69 6.96 6.28 -12.71
C GLN A 69 7.41 6.98 -11.43
N SER A 70 8.27 6.31 -10.64
CA SER A 70 8.70 6.74 -9.30
C SER A 70 9.82 7.79 -9.31
N ASP A 71 10.94 7.53 -9.99
CA ASP A 71 12.12 8.40 -9.99
C ASP A 71 13.06 8.09 -11.17
N PRO A 72 12.81 8.67 -12.36
CA PRO A 72 13.61 8.44 -13.57
C PRO A 72 15.11 8.69 -13.40
N GLU A 73 15.49 9.76 -12.69
CA GLU A 73 16.90 10.05 -12.40
C GLU A 73 17.47 9.07 -11.37
N GLY A 74 16.64 8.62 -10.42
CA GLY A 74 16.98 7.52 -9.50
C GLY A 74 17.25 6.21 -10.21
N LEU A 75 16.50 5.90 -11.28
CA LEU A 75 16.77 4.75 -12.15
C LEU A 75 18.11 4.89 -12.85
N THR A 76 18.43 6.05 -13.42
CA THR A 76 19.74 6.30 -14.05
C THR A 76 20.88 6.08 -13.06
N LEU A 77 20.76 6.62 -11.84
CA LEU A 77 21.74 6.41 -10.78
C LEU A 77 21.86 4.94 -10.36
N TYR A 78 20.73 4.26 -10.18
CA TYR A 78 20.71 2.84 -9.83
C TYR A 78 21.47 2.02 -10.88
N GLN A 79 21.18 2.25 -12.17
CA GLN A 79 21.83 1.58 -13.28
C GLN A 79 23.33 1.89 -13.38
N SER A 80 23.75 3.14 -13.16
CA SER A 80 25.17 3.50 -13.23
C SER A 80 26.02 2.86 -12.12
N LEU A 81 25.39 2.42 -11.03
CA LEU A 81 26.06 1.77 -9.90
C LEU A 81 26.02 0.24 -9.99
N LEU A 82 25.27 -0.34 -10.93
CA LEU A 82 25.23 -1.79 -11.12
C LEU A 82 26.61 -2.30 -11.52
N GLY A 83 27.09 -3.34 -10.82
CA GLY A 83 28.42 -3.92 -11.05
C GLY A 83 29.57 -3.23 -10.31
N SER A 84 29.33 -2.13 -9.59
CA SER A 84 30.37 -1.51 -8.76
C SER A 84 30.81 -2.45 -7.63
N SER A 85 32.12 -2.60 -7.46
CA SER A 85 32.74 -3.33 -6.34
C SER A 85 32.96 -2.44 -5.10
N ASN A 86 32.70 -1.13 -5.20
CA ASN A 86 32.85 -0.21 -4.08
C ASN A 86 31.77 -0.50 -3.01
N PRO A 87 32.14 -0.76 -1.75
CA PRO A 87 31.17 -1.03 -0.68
C PRO A 87 30.14 0.07 -0.43
N LYS A 88 30.48 1.34 -0.72
CA LYS A 88 29.50 2.45 -0.61
C LYS A 88 28.45 2.34 -1.71
N ASP A 89 28.86 2.06 -2.94
CA ASP A 89 27.96 1.95 -4.09
C ASP A 89 27.03 0.75 -3.92
N GLN A 90 27.53 -0.39 -3.43
CA GLN A 90 26.69 -1.56 -3.13
C GLN A 90 25.61 -1.27 -2.08
N LYS A 91 25.93 -0.47 -1.06
CA LYS A 91 24.95 -0.01 -0.06
C LYS A 91 23.96 0.96 -0.66
N LEU A 92 24.41 1.87 -1.54
CA LEU A 92 23.54 2.81 -2.23
C LEU A 92 22.58 2.10 -3.18
N VAL A 93 23.06 1.12 -3.96
CA VAL A 93 22.25 0.22 -4.79
C VAL A 93 21.19 -0.50 -3.96
N ARG A 94 21.57 -1.01 -2.78
CA ARG A 94 20.62 -1.66 -1.86
C ARG A 94 19.56 -0.66 -1.37
N MET A 95 19.94 0.55 -0.98
CA MET A 95 19.01 1.56 -0.49
C MET A 95 18.06 2.05 -1.61
N LEU A 96 18.59 2.35 -2.79
CA LEU A 96 17.80 2.69 -3.98
C LEU A 96 16.78 1.57 -4.28
N ARG A 97 17.21 0.31 -4.28
CA ARG A 97 16.31 -0.84 -4.48
C ARG A 97 15.24 -0.95 -3.40
N ILE A 98 15.58 -0.72 -2.14
CA ILE A 98 14.59 -0.75 -1.06
C ILE A 98 13.55 0.35 -1.28
N GLN A 99 13.97 1.55 -1.62
CA GLN A 99 13.10 2.73 -1.67
C GLN A 99 12.41 2.95 -3.02
N GLY A 100 12.83 2.24 -4.07
CA GLY A 100 12.32 2.43 -5.44
C GLY A 100 12.55 3.85 -5.96
N SER A 101 13.50 4.58 -5.38
CA SER A 101 13.77 6.01 -5.62
C SER A 101 15.01 6.46 -4.82
N ARG A 102 15.42 7.72 -5.00
CA ARG A 102 16.47 8.41 -4.21
C ARG A 102 15.98 8.97 -2.87
N TYR A 103 14.73 8.72 -2.51
CA TYR A 103 14.05 9.35 -1.37
C TYR A 103 13.73 8.33 -0.28
N ASP A 104 13.93 8.70 0.98
CA ASP A 104 13.70 7.82 2.11
C ASP A 104 12.23 7.88 2.55
N LEU A 105 11.46 6.85 2.19
CA LEU A 105 10.02 6.74 2.49
C LEU A 105 9.73 6.69 4.01
N LEU A 106 10.71 6.31 4.84
CA LEU A 106 10.58 6.34 6.30
C LEU A 106 10.95 7.70 6.91
N ALA A 107 11.51 8.62 6.12
CA ALA A 107 11.98 9.91 6.59
C ALA A 107 11.38 11.07 5.78
N GLU A 108 10.07 11.04 5.57
CA GLU A 108 9.32 12.11 4.91
C GLU A 108 9.81 12.42 3.49
N ASN A 109 10.17 11.37 2.74
CA ASN A 109 10.72 11.49 1.38
C ASN A 109 11.97 12.38 1.29
N LYS A 110 12.74 12.52 2.38
CA LYS A 110 14.01 13.25 2.33
C LYS A 110 14.99 12.52 1.40
N PRO A 111 15.71 13.24 0.52
CA PRO A 111 16.72 12.62 -0.32
C PRO A 111 17.82 12.02 0.56
N PHE A 112 18.19 10.77 0.31
CA PHE A 112 19.39 10.16 0.90
C PHE A 112 20.61 10.24 -0.04
N VAL A 113 20.39 10.76 -1.26
CA VAL A 113 21.41 11.03 -2.26
C VAL A 113 21.03 12.28 -3.05
N GLY A 114 21.97 13.22 -3.21
CA GLY A 114 21.67 14.55 -3.72
C GLY A 114 20.91 15.43 -2.71
N THR A 115 20.52 16.62 -3.16
CA THR A 115 19.84 17.64 -2.32
C THR A 115 18.45 18.02 -2.82
N GLU A 116 18.10 17.63 -4.04
CA GLU A 116 16.82 17.98 -4.64
C GLU A 116 15.67 17.32 -3.89
N PRO A 117 14.59 18.05 -3.57
CA PRO A 117 13.39 17.45 -2.99
C PRO A 117 12.71 16.51 -3.99
N LEU A 118 11.85 15.63 -3.48
CA LEU A 118 11.02 14.78 -4.34
C LEU A 118 10.07 15.65 -5.17
N SER A 119 10.09 15.47 -6.49
CA SER A 119 9.12 16.10 -7.38
C SER A 119 7.72 15.50 -7.10
N PRO A 120 6.70 16.32 -6.78
CA PRO A 120 5.34 15.81 -6.56
C PRO A 120 4.78 15.04 -7.75
N GLY A 121 5.16 15.44 -8.96
CA GLY A 121 4.71 14.80 -10.21
C GLY A 121 5.50 13.56 -10.62
N ARG A 122 6.60 13.25 -9.90
CA ARG A 122 7.51 12.14 -10.18
C ARG A 122 7.80 11.98 -11.68
N GLY A 123 7.69 10.77 -12.23
CA GLY A 123 7.85 10.51 -13.65
C GLY A 123 6.59 10.74 -14.50
N PHE A 124 5.46 11.10 -13.88
CA PHE A 124 4.18 11.25 -14.58
C PHE A 124 4.00 12.60 -15.25
N TYR A 125 4.56 13.67 -14.70
CA TYR A 125 4.36 15.04 -15.19
C TYR A 125 5.69 15.69 -15.58
N PRO A 126 5.68 16.75 -16.42
CA PRO A 126 6.86 17.59 -16.61
C PRO A 126 7.32 18.18 -15.28
N ALA A 127 8.64 18.33 -15.12
CA ALA A 127 9.21 18.87 -13.88
C ALA A 127 8.67 20.28 -13.57
N GLY A 128 8.25 20.49 -12.33
CA GLY A 128 7.77 21.79 -11.83
C GLY A 128 6.31 22.13 -12.16
N VAL A 129 5.59 21.27 -12.89
CA VAL A 129 4.15 21.45 -13.12
C VAL A 129 3.38 21.34 -11.80
N THR A 130 2.49 22.31 -11.54
CA THR A 130 1.62 22.33 -10.36
C THR A 130 0.18 21.95 -10.67
N HIS A 131 -0.59 21.63 -9.64
CA HIS A 131 -2.02 21.36 -9.75
C HIS A 131 -2.77 22.53 -10.41
N GLU A 132 -2.50 23.76 -9.96
CA GLU A 132 -3.17 24.98 -10.45
C GLU A 132 -2.86 25.23 -11.93
N GLN A 133 -1.63 24.93 -12.36
CA GLN A 133 -1.25 25.04 -13.76
C GLN A 133 -2.01 24.03 -14.63
N LEU A 134 -2.20 22.79 -14.15
CA LEU A 134 -2.98 21.77 -14.87
C LEU A 134 -4.47 22.12 -14.91
N GLU A 135 -5.04 22.60 -13.78
CA GLU A 135 -6.42 23.07 -13.75
C GLU A 135 -6.64 24.22 -14.74
N GLN A 136 -5.74 25.21 -14.75
CA GLN A 136 -5.84 26.34 -15.66
C GLN A 136 -5.66 25.89 -17.11
N TYR A 137 -4.69 25.03 -17.38
CA TYR A 137 -4.46 24.49 -18.73
C TYR A 137 -5.70 23.77 -19.27
N VAL A 138 -6.37 22.97 -18.43
CA VAL A 138 -7.61 22.27 -18.80
C VAL A 138 -8.80 23.21 -18.96
N LYS A 139 -8.87 24.32 -18.22
CA LYS A 139 -9.88 25.37 -18.45
C LYS A 139 -9.70 26.01 -19.83
N ASP A 140 -8.45 26.26 -20.21
CA ASP A 140 -8.11 26.88 -21.49
C ASP A 140 -8.17 25.88 -22.67
N HIS A 141 -8.03 24.58 -22.39
CA HIS A 141 -8.07 23.48 -23.38
C HIS A 141 -9.00 22.35 -22.90
N PRO A 142 -10.33 22.55 -22.94
CA PRO A 142 -11.29 21.57 -22.39
C PRO A 142 -11.21 20.18 -23.05
N ASP A 143 -10.80 20.11 -24.31
CA ASP A 143 -10.55 18.87 -25.06
C ASP A 143 -9.42 18.03 -24.45
N LYS A 144 -8.47 18.66 -23.74
CA LYS A 144 -7.35 18.00 -23.07
C LYS A 144 -7.69 17.42 -21.71
N LYS A 145 -8.89 17.70 -21.18
CA LYS A 145 -9.28 17.24 -19.84
C LYS A 145 -9.20 15.73 -19.69
N ALA A 146 -9.72 14.98 -20.66
CA ALA A 146 -9.80 13.52 -20.57
C ALA A 146 -8.40 12.88 -20.53
N GLU A 147 -7.46 13.33 -21.38
CA GLU A 147 -6.09 12.81 -21.38
C GLU A 147 -5.30 13.25 -20.14
N ILE A 148 -5.50 14.47 -19.64
CA ILE A 148 -4.78 14.99 -18.46
C ILE A 148 -5.26 14.31 -17.17
N TYR A 149 -6.56 14.05 -17.03
CA TYR A 149 -7.13 13.42 -15.83
C TYR A 149 -7.21 11.89 -15.90
N SER A 150 -6.85 11.28 -17.03
CA SER A 150 -6.76 9.83 -17.14
C SER A 150 -5.69 9.28 -16.19
N GLY A 151 -6.02 8.19 -15.49
CA GLY A 151 -5.05 7.48 -14.65
C GLY A 151 -4.01 6.69 -15.44
N TYR A 152 -4.19 6.56 -16.76
CA TYR A 152 -3.35 5.75 -17.65
C TYR A 152 -2.59 6.60 -18.67
N THR A 153 -2.26 7.84 -18.32
CA THR A 153 -1.46 8.73 -19.19
C THR A 153 -0.27 9.31 -18.45
N VAL A 154 0.81 9.51 -19.19
CA VAL A 154 1.97 10.27 -18.78
C VAL A 154 1.90 11.64 -19.46
N ILE A 155 2.00 12.72 -18.69
CA ILE A 155 1.94 14.08 -19.24
C ILE A 155 3.35 14.51 -19.64
N ARG A 156 3.48 15.03 -20.86
CA ARG A 156 4.73 15.56 -21.41
C ARG A 156 4.51 16.94 -22.00
N GLN A 157 5.59 17.72 -22.02
CA GLN A 157 5.57 19.04 -22.62
C GLN A 157 5.96 18.94 -24.10
N LYS A 158 5.14 19.52 -24.98
CA LYS A 158 5.35 19.59 -26.43
C LYS A 158 5.31 21.05 -26.85
N GLY A 159 6.48 21.70 -26.82
CA GLY A 159 6.55 23.15 -26.97
C GLY A 159 5.81 23.87 -25.83
N LYS A 160 4.72 24.58 -26.16
CA LYS A 160 3.87 25.26 -25.18
C LYS A 160 2.68 24.42 -24.72
N GLU A 161 2.45 23.26 -25.33
CA GLU A 161 1.31 22.40 -25.03
C GLU A 161 1.70 21.28 -24.07
N LEU A 162 0.68 20.77 -23.37
CA LEU A 162 0.76 19.53 -22.62
C LEU A 162 0.07 18.43 -23.42
N GLU A 163 0.73 17.28 -23.53
CA GLU A 163 0.24 16.10 -24.22
C GLU A 163 0.18 14.93 -23.24
N GLY A 164 -0.98 14.30 -23.13
CA GLY A 164 -1.17 13.04 -22.40
C GLY A 164 -0.84 11.85 -23.29
N ILE A 165 0.26 11.16 -22.99
CA ILE A 165 0.68 9.94 -23.70
C ILE A 165 0.11 8.72 -22.96
N PRO A 166 -0.74 7.88 -23.58
CA PRO A 166 -1.27 6.68 -22.95
C PRO A 166 -0.17 5.70 -22.50
N TYR A 167 -0.40 4.95 -21.42
CA TYR A 167 0.57 4.01 -20.86
C TYR A 167 0.94 2.90 -21.84
N HIS A 168 -0.02 2.35 -22.58
CA HIS A 168 0.25 1.35 -23.62
C HIS A 168 1.16 1.86 -24.75
N ILE A 169 1.27 3.18 -24.93
CA ILE A 169 2.23 3.82 -25.85
C ILE A 169 3.54 4.14 -25.13
N ALA A 170 3.47 4.85 -24.00
CA ALA A 170 4.63 5.31 -23.24
C ALA A 170 5.53 4.16 -22.77
N TYR A 171 4.94 3.00 -22.49
CA TYR A 171 5.62 1.83 -21.94
C TYR A 171 5.54 0.60 -22.85
N ARG A 172 5.18 0.78 -24.13
CA ARG A 172 4.99 -0.30 -25.12
C ARG A 172 6.10 -1.35 -25.11
N SER A 173 7.37 -0.92 -25.07
CA SER A 173 8.54 -1.80 -25.10
C SER A 173 8.61 -2.78 -23.93
N PHE A 174 7.93 -2.48 -22.82
CA PHE A 174 7.83 -3.34 -21.63
C PHE A 174 6.50 -4.11 -21.62
N LEU A 175 5.42 -3.47 -22.08
CA LEU A 175 4.07 -4.03 -22.05
C LEU A 175 3.86 -5.13 -23.09
N GLU A 176 4.45 -5.01 -24.29
CA GLU A 176 4.38 -6.05 -25.33
C GLU A 176 4.98 -7.40 -24.87
N PRO A 177 6.22 -7.47 -24.36
CA PRO A 177 6.76 -8.72 -23.87
C PRO A 177 6.05 -9.20 -22.59
N ALA A 178 5.63 -8.31 -21.70
CA ALA A 178 4.84 -8.71 -20.52
C ALA A 178 3.50 -9.36 -20.91
N ALA A 179 2.77 -8.79 -21.87
CA ALA A 179 1.55 -9.36 -22.41
C ALA A 179 1.80 -10.75 -23.03
N ASN A 180 2.94 -10.94 -23.72
CA ASN A 180 3.33 -12.26 -24.21
C ASN A 180 3.56 -13.25 -23.06
N GLU A 181 4.30 -12.87 -22.01
CA GLU A 181 4.51 -13.73 -20.84
C GLU A 181 3.18 -14.15 -20.17
N LEU A 182 2.21 -13.23 -20.03
CA LEU A 182 0.88 -13.57 -19.52
C LEU A 182 0.14 -14.57 -20.43
N ARG A 183 0.24 -14.42 -21.76
CA ARG A 183 -0.35 -15.37 -22.70
C ARG A 183 0.33 -16.74 -22.62
N GLN A 184 1.65 -16.80 -22.44
CA GLN A 184 2.37 -18.06 -22.22
C GLN A 184 1.93 -18.73 -20.92
N ALA A 185 1.82 -17.98 -19.82
CA ALA A 185 1.28 -18.47 -18.56
C ALA A 185 -0.15 -19.02 -18.72
N ALA A 186 -1.00 -18.33 -19.48
CA ALA A 186 -2.37 -18.77 -19.77
C ALA A 186 -2.43 -20.11 -20.51
N THR A 187 -1.44 -20.45 -21.35
CA THR A 187 -1.39 -21.77 -22.02
C THR A 187 -1.01 -22.92 -21.09
N LEU A 188 -0.37 -22.59 -19.97
CA LEU A 188 0.12 -23.54 -18.98
C LEU A 188 -0.85 -23.75 -17.82
N SER A 189 -1.90 -22.94 -17.71
CA SER A 189 -2.89 -23.09 -16.65
C SER A 189 -3.95 -24.12 -17.02
N ASP A 190 -4.28 -24.97 -16.06
CA ASP A 190 -5.40 -25.92 -16.18
C ASP A 190 -6.72 -25.31 -15.68
N ASP A 191 -6.67 -24.13 -15.05
CA ASP A 191 -7.82 -23.32 -14.68
C ASP A 191 -8.22 -22.43 -15.88
N ALA A 192 -9.33 -22.78 -16.53
CA ALA A 192 -9.83 -22.06 -17.70
C ALA A 192 -10.21 -20.60 -17.40
N ALA A 193 -10.72 -20.32 -16.19
CA ALA A 193 -11.10 -18.97 -15.79
C ALA A 193 -9.86 -18.10 -15.58
N PHE A 194 -8.86 -18.63 -14.87
CA PHE A 194 -7.57 -17.95 -14.69
C PHE A 194 -6.85 -17.73 -16.02
N ALA A 195 -6.81 -18.74 -16.89
CA ALA A 195 -6.25 -18.61 -18.23
C ALA A 195 -6.97 -17.54 -19.07
N SER A 196 -8.31 -17.46 -18.99
CA SER A 196 -9.09 -16.42 -19.68
C SER A 196 -8.77 -15.04 -19.14
N PHE A 197 -8.73 -14.89 -17.81
CA PHE A 197 -8.32 -13.64 -17.14
C PHE A 197 -6.93 -13.18 -17.61
N LEU A 198 -5.93 -14.06 -17.62
CA LEU A 198 -4.57 -13.71 -18.05
C LEU A 198 -4.52 -13.21 -19.51
N ARG A 199 -5.32 -13.79 -20.41
CA ARG A 199 -5.41 -13.32 -21.81
C ARG A 199 -6.05 -11.93 -21.89
N LEU A 200 -7.18 -11.73 -21.20
CA LEU A 200 -7.83 -10.42 -21.13
C LEU A 200 -6.91 -9.36 -20.53
N ARG A 201 -6.13 -9.73 -19.50
CA ARG A 201 -5.18 -8.82 -18.89
C ARG A 201 -4.01 -8.48 -19.82
N ALA A 202 -3.53 -9.46 -20.60
CA ALA A 202 -2.53 -9.21 -21.63
C ALA A 202 -3.02 -8.22 -22.70
N ASP A 203 -4.29 -8.28 -23.08
CA ASP A 203 -4.88 -7.33 -24.04
C ASP A 203 -5.10 -5.94 -23.41
N ALA A 204 -5.51 -5.90 -22.13
CA ALA A 204 -5.66 -4.65 -21.37
C ALA A 204 -4.34 -3.88 -21.23
N LEU A 205 -3.22 -4.57 -20.98
CA LEU A 205 -1.88 -3.95 -20.94
C LEU A 205 -1.52 -3.23 -22.25
N LEU A 206 -2.12 -3.61 -23.38
CA LEU A 206 -1.83 -3.04 -24.70
C LEU A 206 -2.88 -2.03 -25.18
N SER A 207 -3.93 -1.80 -24.39
CA SER A 207 -5.05 -0.90 -24.73
C SER A 207 -5.36 0.15 -23.66
N ASP A 208 -4.82 -0.02 -22.44
CA ASP A 208 -5.19 0.73 -21.23
C ASP A 208 -6.67 0.57 -20.79
N ASP A 209 -7.42 -0.37 -21.37
CA ASP A 209 -8.77 -0.72 -20.92
C ASP A 209 -8.76 -1.99 -20.06
N TYR A 210 -8.73 -1.79 -18.75
CA TYR A 210 -8.67 -2.88 -17.77
C TYR A 210 -10.04 -3.44 -17.38
N TYR A 211 -11.15 -2.80 -17.79
CA TYR A 211 -12.48 -3.05 -17.23
C TYR A 211 -12.91 -4.52 -17.37
N GLN A 212 -12.82 -5.09 -18.58
CA GLN A 212 -13.20 -6.49 -18.81
C GLN A 212 -12.27 -7.48 -18.10
N SER A 213 -10.97 -7.18 -18.06
CA SER A 213 -9.99 -8.04 -17.38
C SER A 213 -10.19 -8.05 -15.87
N ASP A 214 -10.54 -6.92 -15.27
CA ASP A 214 -10.84 -6.80 -13.85
C ASP A 214 -12.16 -7.49 -13.48
N LEU A 215 -13.19 -7.39 -14.33
CA LEU A 215 -14.41 -8.17 -14.13
C LEU A 215 -14.11 -9.68 -14.14
N ALA A 216 -13.31 -10.16 -15.09
CA ALA A 216 -12.90 -11.56 -15.14
C ALA A 216 -12.05 -11.95 -13.91
N TRP A 217 -11.20 -11.05 -13.42
CA TRP A 217 -10.40 -11.27 -12.23
C TRP A 217 -11.24 -11.45 -10.95
N LEU A 218 -12.29 -10.64 -10.81
CA LEU A 218 -13.26 -10.74 -9.71
C LEU A 218 -14.15 -11.99 -9.82
N ASP A 219 -14.27 -12.61 -11.01
CA ASP A 219 -15.02 -13.85 -11.21
C ASP A 219 -14.27 -15.10 -10.77
N LEU A 220 -12.94 -15.03 -10.61
CA LEU A 220 -12.14 -16.17 -10.19
C LEU A 220 -12.70 -16.76 -8.89
N LYS A 221 -12.79 -18.10 -8.85
CA LYS A 221 -13.31 -18.85 -7.70
C LYS A 221 -12.21 -19.74 -7.19
N ASP A 222 -11.70 -19.40 -6.01
CA ASP A 222 -10.65 -20.13 -5.31
C ASP A 222 -9.43 -20.47 -6.20
N PRO A 223 -8.89 -19.50 -6.97
CA PRO A 223 -7.83 -19.79 -7.93
C PRO A 223 -6.56 -20.24 -7.20
N LYS A 224 -5.90 -21.30 -7.68
CA LYS A 224 -4.62 -21.79 -7.10
C LYS A 224 -3.50 -20.75 -7.25
N PHE A 225 -3.46 -20.09 -8.41
CA PHE A 225 -2.56 -18.99 -8.73
C PHE A 225 -3.39 -17.75 -9.03
N ASP A 226 -2.91 -16.60 -8.58
CA ASP A 226 -3.49 -15.31 -8.95
C ASP A 226 -2.37 -14.29 -9.24
N VAL A 227 -2.70 -13.17 -9.88
CA VAL A 227 -1.78 -12.06 -10.11
C VAL A 227 -2.44 -10.70 -9.94
N ILE A 228 -1.71 -9.79 -9.30
CA ILE A 228 -1.95 -8.35 -9.45
C ILE A 228 -1.06 -7.92 -10.61
N MET A 229 -1.66 -7.44 -11.71
CA MET A 229 -0.93 -7.14 -12.95
C MET A 229 -1.60 -6.02 -13.75
N ALA A 230 -1.88 -4.89 -13.13
CA ALA A 230 -2.38 -3.67 -13.76
C ALA A 230 -1.94 -2.46 -12.94
N PRO A 231 -1.99 -1.24 -13.49
CA PRO A 231 -1.68 -0.06 -12.72
C PRO A 231 -2.93 0.36 -11.93
N TYR A 232 -2.83 0.39 -10.60
CA TYR A 232 -4.00 0.56 -9.72
C TYR A 232 -3.90 1.78 -8.81
N GLU A 233 -2.80 1.91 -8.08
CA GLU A 233 -2.71 2.87 -6.99
C GLU A 233 -2.23 4.23 -7.47
N THR A 234 -2.67 5.31 -6.81
CA THR A 234 -2.33 6.69 -7.20
C THR A 234 -1.39 7.39 -6.21
N TYR A 235 -0.82 6.66 -5.25
CA TYR A 235 -0.01 7.23 -4.16
C TYR A 235 1.27 7.93 -4.62
N LEU A 236 1.72 7.67 -5.84
CA LEU A 236 2.89 8.32 -6.42
C LEU A 236 2.57 9.69 -7.03
N ASP A 237 1.31 10.01 -7.28
CA ASP A 237 0.85 11.27 -7.86
C ASP A 237 0.43 12.27 -6.77
N ASP A 238 1.39 13.08 -6.31
CA ASP A 238 1.12 14.18 -5.38
C ASP A 238 0.71 15.49 -6.12
N VAL A 239 0.33 15.43 -7.41
CA VAL A 239 -0.14 16.59 -8.19
C VAL A 239 -1.66 16.56 -8.36
N LEU A 240 -2.19 15.54 -9.05
CA LEU A 240 -3.65 15.37 -9.26
C LEU A 240 -4.23 14.21 -8.46
N GLY A 241 -3.41 13.27 -8.00
CA GLY A 241 -3.86 12.04 -7.34
C GLY A 241 -4.63 11.08 -8.25
N VAL A 242 -4.42 11.14 -9.57
CA VAL A 242 -5.13 10.31 -10.56
C VAL A 242 -4.23 9.31 -11.29
N LYS A 243 -2.93 9.56 -11.40
CA LYS A 243 -2.01 8.69 -12.17
C LYS A 243 -1.73 7.39 -11.42
N THR A 244 -1.91 6.29 -12.13
CA THR A 244 -1.78 4.95 -11.54
C THR A 244 -0.36 4.40 -11.65
N SER A 245 0.10 3.67 -10.63
CA SER A 245 1.40 3.01 -10.59
C SER A 245 1.28 1.50 -10.85
N TYR A 246 2.26 0.92 -11.54
CA TYR A 246 2.37 -0.54 -11.64
C TYR A 246 2.99 -1.13 -10.36
N GLY A 247 2.24 -2.01 -9.70
CA GLY A 247 2.72 -2.78 -8.54
C GLY A 247 2.29 -4.22 -8.65
N PRO A 248 2.99 -5.08 -9.41
CA PRO A 248 2.53 -6.44 -9.60
C PRO A 248 2.93 -7.37 -8.45
N ALA A 249 2.15 -8.44 -8.31
CA ALA A 249 2.46 -9.56 -7.44
C ALA A 249 2.05 -10.88 -8.09
N VAL A 250 2.88 -11.90 -7.93
CA VAL A 250 2.50 -13.29 -8.18
C VAL A 250 1.99 -13.88 -6.88
N LEU A 251 0.82 -14.49 -6.92
CA LEU A 251 0.10 -15.00 -5.75
C LEU A 251 -0.12 -16.50 -5.87
N VAL A 252 0.06 -17.20 -4.75
CA VAL A 252 -0.26 -18.61 -4.58
C VAL A 252 -1.24 -18.71 -3.44
N ARG A 253 -2.38 -19.38 -3.66
CA ARG A 253 -3.43 -19.48 -2.67
C ARG A 253 -2.99 -20.27 -1.45
N ASN A 254 -3.33 -19.73 -0.28
CA ASN A 254 -3.22 -20.42 0.98
C ASN A 254 -4.61 -20.98 1.36
N ASP A 255 -4.87 -22.25 0.99
CA ASP A 255 -6.19 -22.86 1.18
C ASP A 255 -6.60 -22.97 2.64
N ALA A 256 -5.67 -23.35 3.52
CA ALA A 256 -5.96 -23.51 4.94
C ALA A 256 -6.40 -22.19 5.59
N GLU A 257 -5.72 -21.08 5.28
CA GLU A 257 -6.10 -19.76 5.79
C GLU A 257 -7.33 -19.19 5.08
N SER A 258 -7.50 -19.45 3.78
CA SER A 258 -8.70 -19.01 3.04
C SER A 258 -9.97 -19.70 3.54
N GLN A 259 -9.89 -20.96 3.98
CA GLN A 259 -11.01 -21.65 4.63
C GLN A 259 -11.40 -20.99 5.96
N LYS A 260 -10.42 -20.51 6.73
CA LYS A 260 -10.71 -19.74 7.96
C LYS A 260 -11.41 -18.42 7.62
N LEU A 261 -11.00 -17.74 6.55
CA LEU A 261 -11.63 -16.50 6.05
C LEU A 261 -13.10 -16.69 5.65
N ALA A 262 -13.47 -17.84 5.08
CA ALA A 262 -14.85 -18.14 4.72
C ALA A 262 -15.82 -18.08 5.92
N VAL A 263 -15.35 -18.38 7.13
CA VAL A 263 -16.14 -18.22 8.37
C VAL A 263 -16.50 -16.76 8.59
N PHE A 264 -15.55 -15.84 8.42
CA PHE A 264 -15.79 -14.41 8.60
C PHE A 264 -16.75 -13.87 7.53
N GLN A 265 -16.54 -14.24 6.26
CA GLN A 265 -17.38 -13.82 5.14
C GLN A 265 -18.85 -14.19 5.35
N LYS A 266 -19.12 -15.39 5.87
CA LYS A 266 -20.48 -15.88 6.16
C LYS A 266 -21.28 -14.92 7.04
N TYR A 267 -20.63 -14.27 8.01
CA TYR A 267 -21.30 -13.44 9.01
C TYR A 267 -21.32 -11.95 8.67
N VAL A 268 -20.74 -11.52 7.55
CA VAL A 268 -20.70 -10.10 7.17
C VAL A 268 -22.09 -9.43 7.20
N PRO A 269 -23.16 -10.03 6.62
CA PRO A 269 -24.48 -9.43 6.69
C PRO A 269 -25.04 -9.37 8.11
N ASP A 270 -24.80 -10.40 8.92
CA ASP A 270 -25.28 -10.46 10.30
C ASP A 270 -24.57 -9.45 11.22
N ILE A 271 -23.29 -9.18 10.96
CA ILE A 271 -22.52 -8.13 11.65
C ILE A 271 -23.06 -6.75 11.25
N GLN A 272 -23.32 -6.50 9.95
CA GLN A 272 -23.95 -5.27 9.47
C GLN A 272 -25.30 -5.03 10.17
N ASP A 273 -26.16 -6.04 10.20
CA ASP A 273 -27.49 -5.98 10.81
C ASP A 273 -27.39 -5.68 12.32
N ALA A 274 -26.30 -6.10 12.97
CA ALA A 274 -26.08 -5.91 14.41
C ALA A 274 -25.41 -4.59 14.80
N LEU A 275 -24.88 -3.82 13.84
CA LEU A 275 -24.22 -2.55 14.14
C LEU A 275 -25.14 -1.63 14.97
N PRO A 276 -24.61 -0.92 15.99
CA PRO A 276 -25.38 -0.06 16.88
C PRO A 276 -25.72 1.28 16.19
N LEU A 277 -26.37 1.19 15.04
CA LEU A 277 -26.75 2.30 14.16
C LEU A 277 -28.27 2.27 13.94
N LYS A 278 -28.83 3.39 13.49
CA LYS A 278 -30.24 3.43 13.09
C LYS A 278 -30.47 2.56 11.85
N PRO A 279 -31.70 2.06 11.62
CA PRO A 279 -32.01 1.31 10.39
C PRO A 279 -31.65 2.06 9.11
N GLU A 280 -31.90 3.39 9.04
CA GLU A 280 -31.57 4.20 7.85
C GLU A 280 -30.06 4.33 7.55
N ASP A 281 -29.20 4.04 8.53
CA ASP A 281 -27.73 4.12 8.43
C ASP A 281 -27.09 2.71 8.31
N ARG A 282 -27.92 1.66 8.16
CA ARG A 282 -27.48 0.26 8.02
C ARG A 282 -27.93 -0.32 6.69
N PRO A 283 -27.21 -0.03 5.58
CA PRO A 283 -27.49 -0.65 4.30
C PRO A 283 -27.36 -2.17 4.41
N SER A 284 -28.31 -2.91 3.85
CA SER A 284 -28.26 -4.38 3.84
C SER A 284 -27.08 -4.87 3.02
N LYS A 285 -26.32 -5.83 3.57
CA LYS A 285 -25.24 -6.53 2.85
C LYS A 285 -25.65 -7.96 2.47
N ARG A 286 -26.93 -8.35 2.67
CA ARG A 286 -27.44 -9.67 2.23
C ARG A 286 -27.34 -9.78 0.71
N GLY A 287 -26.91 -10.93 0.21
CA GLY A 287 -26.73 -11.18 -1.23
C GLY A 287 -25.52 -10.49 -1.86
N HIS A 288 -24.76 -9.69 -1.10
CA HIS A 288 -23.52 -9.10 -1.57
C HIS A 288 -22.35 -9.98 -1.11
N LEU A 289 -21.56 -10.46 -2.06
CA LEU A 289 -20.33 -11.20 -1.79
C LEU A 289 -19.15 -10.32 -2.20
N THR A 290 -18.27 -10.04 -1.24
CA THR A 290 -16.96 -9.45 -1.51
C THR A 290 -15.97 -10.61 -1.57
N PRO A 291 -15.43 -10.98 -2.74
CA PRO A 291 -14.37 -11.97 -2.81
C PRO A 291 -13.23 -11.61 -1.85
N MET A 292 -12.81 -12.58 -1.04
CA MET A 292 -11.63 -12.41 -0.22
C MET A 292 -10.79 -13.66 -0.21
N GLU A 293 -9.48 -13.49 -0.31
CA GLU A 293 -8.53 -14.57 -0.51
C GLU A 293 -7.32 -14.38 0.39
N VAL A 294 -6.88 -15.47 1.03
CA VAL A 294 -5.59 -15.47 1.70
C VAL A 294 -4.57 -16.09 0.76
N MET A 295 -3.56 -15.31 0.42
CA MET A 295 -2.55 -15.62 -0.59
C MET A 295 -1.16 -15.51 0.02
N ASP A 296 -0.24 -16.33 -0.44
CA ASP A 296 1.19 -16.08 -0.30
C ASP A 296 1.68 -15.36 -1.56
N ALA A 297 2.45 -14.28 -1.39
CA ALA A 297 3.04 -13.53 -2.49
C ALA A 297 4.54 -13.88 -2.62
N PRO A 298 4.94 -14.96 -3.31
CA PRO A 298 6.36 -15.33 -3.44
C PRO A 298 7.18 -14.31 -4.22
N PHE A 299 6.54 -13.50 -5.06
CA PHE A 299 7.22 -12.47 -5.85
C PHE A 299 6.37 -11.21 -5.94
N ARG A 300 7.02 -10.05 -5.76
CA ARG A 300 6.45 -8.72 -5.92
C ARG A 300 7.44 -7.82 -6.65
N ALA A 301 6.92 -6.86 -7.40
CA ALA A 301 7.68 -5.82 -8.07
C ALA A 301 6.95 -4.48 -7.98
N GLY A 302 7.63 -3.41 -8.42
CA GLY A 302 7.07 -2.07 -8.49
C GLY A 302 6.49 -1.60 -7.15
N ASP A 303 5.29 -1.01 -7.19
CA ASP A 303 4.70 -0.36 -6.02
C ASP A 303 4.47 -1.29 -4.83
N LEU A 304 4.23 -2.59 -5.07
CA LEU A 304 4.06 -3.59 -4.00
C LEU A 304 5.39 -4.08 -3.39
N ARG A 305 6.53 -3.70 -3.97
CA ARG A 305 7.87 -4.14 -3.56
C ARG A 305 8.65 -3.06 -2.84
N HIS A 306 8.54 -1.80 -3.24
CA HIS A 306 9.41 -0.75 -2.74
C HIS A 306 8.85 -0.10 -1.47
N GLY A 307 9.72 0.14 -0.51
CA GLY A 307 9.39 0.76 0.75
C GLY A 307 8.54 -0.13 1.64
N TYR A 308 7.43 0.42 2.09
CA TYR A 308 6.49 -0.27 2.95
C TYR A 308 5.92 -1.51 2.26
N GLN A 309 5.94 -2.65 2.97
CA GLN A 309 5.44 -3.91 2.43
C GLN A 309 3.98 -4.10 2.83
N ALA A 310 3.04 -3.87 1.91
CA ALA A 310 1.61 -4.11 2.12
C ALA A 310 1.33 -5.57 2.53
N VAL A 311 0.34 -5.76 3.42
CA VAL A 311 -0.10 -7.09 3.90
C VAL A 311 -1.51 -7.44 3.47
N ALA A 312 -2.25 -6.47 2.95
CA ALA A 312 -3.51 -6.70 2.28
C ALA A 312 -3.71 -5.63 1.21
N ASP A 313 -4.48 -5.97 0.18
CA ASP A 313 -4.94 -5.05 -0.86
C ASP A 313 -6.45 -5.21 -1.08
N ASN A 314 -7.11 -4.15 -1.54
CA ASN A 314 -8.52 -4.15 -1.93
C ASN A 314 -8.67 -3.53 -3.32
N LEU A 315 -8.86 -4.37 -4.34
CA LEU A 315 -8.76 -3.98 -5.75
C LEU A 315 -9.94 -4.54 -6.57
N PRO A 316 -10.22 -4.01 -7.78
CA PRO A 316 -9.60 -2.84 -8.41
C PRO A 316 -10.08 -1.51 -7.78
N ASN A 317 -9.51 -0.37 -8.19
CA ASN A 317 -9.90 0.96 -7.71
C ASN A 317 -11.03 1.63 -8.54
N ASP A 318 -11.44 1.03 -9.67
CA ASP A 318 -12.43 1.62 -10.58
C ASP A 318 -13.86 1.59 -9.98
N PRO A 319 -14.51 2.75 -9.76
CA PRO A 319 -15.85 2.81 -9.17
C PRO A 319 -16.93 2.14 -10.04
N ARG A 320 -16.74 2.08 -11.36
CA ARG A 320 -17.67 1.39 -12.28
C ARG A 320 -17.68 -0.11 -12.00
N ILE A 321 -16.53 -0.67 -11.61
CA ILE A 321 -16.40 -2.09 -11.27
C ILE A 321 -16.95 -2.34 -9.87
N HIS A 322 -16.70 -1.42 -8.92
CA HIS A 322 -17.28 -1.49 -7.58
C HIS A 322 -18.81 -1.59 -7.65
N GLN A 323 -19.43 -0.75 -8.48
CA GLN A 323 -20.88 -0.77 -8.68
C GLN A 323 -21.36 -2.07 -9.35
N ALA A 324 -20.63 -2.57 -10.36
CA ALA A 324 -21.03 -3.75 -11.10
C ALA A 324 -20.83 -5.05 -10.31
N LYS A 325 -19.79 -5.12 -9.46
CA LYS A 325 -19.28 -6.39 -8.94
C LYS A 325 -18.61 -6.33 -7.56
N GLY A 326 -18.31 -5.14 -7.06
CA GLY A 326 -17.55 -4.93 -5.84
C GLY A 326 -16.04 -5.03 -6.06
N THR A 327 -15.33 -5.49 -5.04
CA THR A 327 -13.86 -5.58 -5.00
C THR A 327 -13.42 -6.93 -4.46
N LYS A 328 -12.16 -7.30 -4.74
CA LYS A 328 -11.49 -8.45 -4.14
C LYS A 328 -10.53 -7.96 -3.06
N LYS A 329 -10.60 -8.57 -1.88
CA LYS A 329 -9.66 -8.37 -0.77
C LYS A 329 -8.63 -9.48 -0.73
N ILE A 330 -7.36 -9.14 -0.79
CA ILE A 330 -6.27 -10.11 -0.86
C ILE A 330 -5.41 -9.93 0.37
N PHE A 331 -5.23 -10.98 1.17
CA PHE A 331 -4.41 -10.98 2.37
C PHE A 331 -3.12 -11.73 2.12
N PHE A 332 -1.98 -11.06 2.24
CA PHE A 332 -0.66 -11.62 1.96
C PHE A 332 -0.07 -12.29 3.22
N LYS A 333 -0.37 -13.57 3.41
CA LYS A 333 -0.06 -14.30 4.65
C LYS A 333 1.44 -14.29 4.97
N ASN A 334 2.31 -14.65 4.03
CA ASN A 334 3.75 -14.61 4.20
C ASN A 334 4.31 -13.22 4.61
N PHE A 335 3.79 -12.13 4.05
CA PHE A 335 4.19 -10.77 4.42
C PHE A 335 3.64 -10.33 5.78
N MET A 336 2.42 -10.78 6.11
CA MET A 336 1.81 -10.55 7.41
C MET A 336 2.57 -11.29 8.51
N ASP A 337 2.96 -12.54 8.27
CA ASP A 337 3.78 -13.31 9.19
C ASP A 337 5.15 -12.66 9.41
N ALA A 338 5.81 -12.22 8.33
CA ALA A 338 7.07 -11.49 8.43
C ALA A 338 6.91 -10.23 9.31
N ARG A 339 5.88 -9.42 9.03
CA ARG A 339 5.59 -8.20 9.82
C ARG A 339 5.33 -8.52 11.28
N VAL A 340 4.51 -9.52 11.57
CA VAL A 340 4.16 -9.89 12.94
C VAL A 340 5.40 -10.35 13.70
N ASN A 341 6.11 -11.33 13.14
CA ASN A 341 7.19 -12.02 13.82
C ASN A 341 8.42 -11.11 14.00
N ASP A 342 8.71 -10.28 13.00
CA ASP A 342 9.93 -9.46 13.00
C ASP A 342 9.74 -8.06 13.57
N ILE A 343 8.51 -7.54 13.61
CA ILE A 343 8.23 -6.16 14.02
C ILE A 343 7.25 -6.13 15.20
N ILE A 344 6.04 -6.67 15.04
CA ILE A 344 4.95 -6.45 16.00
C ILE A 344 5.20 -7.16 17.33
N LEU A 345 5.46 -8.47 17.32
CA LEU A 345 5.65 -9.22 18.57
C LEU A 345 6.91 -8.79 19.34
N PRO A 346 8.08 -8.56 18.69
CA PRO A 346 9.24 -8.00 19.39
C PRO A 346 8.96 -6.63 20.02
N LEU A 347 8.23 -5.77 19.30
CA LEU A 347 7.85 -4.44 19.80
C LEU A 347 6.88 -4.55 20.99
N ALA A 348 5.86 -5.38 20.88
CA ALA A 348 4.88 -5.63 21.94
C ALA A 348 5.56 -6.05 23.25
N ARG A 349 6.53 -6.97 23.19
CA ARG A 349 7.30 -7.41 24.37
C ARG A 349 8.10 -6.30 25.04
N GLN A 350 8.44 -5.23 24.33
CA GLN A 350 9.20 -4.11 24.88
C GLN A 350 8.32 -3.05 25.56
N ILE A 351 7.07 -2.90 25.14
CA ILE A 351 6.23 -1.75 25.51
C ILE A 351 4.90 -2.09 26.17
N MET A 352 4.40 -3.32 25.98
CA MET A 352 3.16 -3.79 26.62
C MET A 352 3.47 -4.49 27.94
N GLN A 353 2.47 -4.58 28.82
CA GLN A 353 2.58 -5.37 30.04
C GLN A 353 2.89 -6.85 29.69
N PRO A 354 3.81 -7.53 30.39
CA PRO A 354 4.26 -8.87 30.01
C PRO A 354 3.13 -9.89 29.79
N GLN A 355 2.10 -9.87 30.65
CA GLN A 355 0.95 -10.77 30.54
C GLN A 355 0.06 -10.50 29.32
N GLN A 356 0.00 -9.25 28.84
CA GLN A 356 -0.75 -8.88 27.63
C GLN A 356 0.10 -9.14 26.38
N ALA A 357 1.39 -8.80 26.42
CA ALA A 357 2.33 -9.09 25.34
C ALA A 357 2.40 -10.60 25.03
N ALA A 358 2.32 -11.45 26.06
CA ALA A 358 2.31 -12.91 25.91
C ALA A 358 1.05 -13.45 25.18
N LYS A 359 -0.03 -12.67 25.12
CA LYS A 359 -1.27 -13.03 24.41
C LYS A 359 -1.27 -12.54 22.96
N ALA A 360 -0.37 -11.64 22.56
CA ALA A 360 -0.28 -11.21 21.18
C ALA A 360 0.28 -12.33 20.29
N SER A 361 -0.36 -12.59 19.16
CA SER A 361 0.03 -13.68 18.25
C SER A 361 -0.16 -13.26 16.78
N GLY A 362 0.40 -14.05 15.86
CA GLY A 362 0.15 -13.85 14.42
C GLY A 362 -1.26 -14.19 13.98
N GLU A 363 -1.87 -15.22 14.58
CA GLU A 363 -3.26 -15.55 14.28
C GLU A 363 -4.22 -14.48 14.79
N GLY A 364 -3.95 -13.91 15.97
CA GLY A 364 -4.74 -12.82 16.51
C GLY A 364 -4.62 -11.55 15.68
N TYR A 365 -3.41 -11.25 15.17
CA TYR A 365 -3.18 -10.12 14.26
C TYR A 365 -3.85 -10.33 12.89
N LEU A 366 -3.79 -11.55 12.36
CA LEU A 366 -4.50 -11.93 11.13
C LEU A 366 -6.00 -11.72 11.29
N ALA A 367 -6.60 -12.24 12.36
CA ALA A 367 -8.03 -12.07 12.63
C ALA A 367 -8.43 -10.59 12.74
N SER A 368 -7.63 -9.76 13.44
CA SER A 368 -7.88 -8.31 13.51
C SER A 368 -7.74 -7.61 12.17
N THR A 369 -6.74 -7.99 11.37
CA THR A 369 -6.52 -7.40 10.03
C THR A 369 -7.66 -7.79 9.08
N MET A 370 -8.07 -9.06 9.08
CA MET A 370 -9.21 -9.53 8.29
C MET A 370 -10.49 -8.78 8.65
N MET A 371 -10.76 -8.62 9.94
CA MET A 371 -11.98 -7.93 10.35
C MET A 371 -11.91 -6.42 10.10
N HIS A 372 -10.74 -5.79 10.17
CA HIS A 372 -10.52 -4.42 9.72
C HIS A 372 -10.90 -4.28 8.23
N GLU A 373 -10.34 -5.12 7.36
CA GLU A 373 -10.63 -5.06 5.91
C GLU A 373 -12.12 -5.34 5.61
N ILE A 374 -12.73 -6.31 6.27
CA ILE A 374 -14.18 -6.57 6.18
C ILE A 374 -14.97 -5.32 6.57
N SER A 375 -14.52 -4.63 7.62
CA SER A 375 -15.22 -3.47 8.20
C SER A 375 -15.19 -2.23 7.32
N HIS A 376 -14.26 -2.12 6.36
CA HIS A 376 -14.38 -1.10 5.31
C HIS A 376 -15.70 -1.20 4.54
N GLY A 377 -16.20 -2.42 4.31
CA GLY A 377 -17.48 -2.66 3.65
C GLY A 377 -18.71 -2.55 4.57
N LEU A 378 -18.54 -2.25 5.85
CA LEU A 378 -19.59 -2.17 6.86
C LEU A 378 -19.89 -0.72 7.28
N GLY A 379 -21.10 -0.51 7.78
CA GLY A 379 -21.58 0.81 8.20
C GLY A 379 -22.29 1.59 7.08
N PRO A 380 -22.44 2.91 7.24
CA PRO A 380 -23.20 3.75 6.31
C PRO A 380 -22.38 4.07 5.05
N ASP A 381 -23.02 3.92 3.89
CA ASP A 381 -22.47 4.34 2.59
C ASP A 381 -22.85 5.81 2.27
N PHE A 382 -23.91 6.34 2.91
CA PHE A 382 -24.45 7.68 2.65
C PHE A 382 -24.70 8.45 3.95
N ALA A 383 -24.47 9.75 3.91
CA ALA A 383 -24.98 10.70 4.89
C ALA A 383 -26.38 11.20 4.48
N HIS A 384 -27.25 11.41 5.46
CA HIS A 384 -28.59 11.96 5.23
C HIS A 384 -28.61 13.46 5.53
N ARG A 385 -28.70 14.30 4.50
CA ARG A 385 -28.72 15.76 4.63
C ARG A 385 -29.94 16.33 3.91
N ASN A 386 -30.80 17.05 4.64
CA ASN A 386 -32.00 17.69 4.10
C ASN A 386 -32.92 16.73 3.30
N GLY A 387 -33.03 15.47 3.73
CA GLY A 387 -33.83 14.45 3.04
C GLY A 387 -33.19 13.87 1.77
N GLN A 388 -31.94 14.21 1.48
CA GLN A 388 -31.16 13.64 0.38
C GLN A 388 -30.03 12.77 0.91
N GLN A 389 -29.69 11.73 0.16
CA GLN A 389 -28.48 10.96 0.35
C GLN A 389 -27.31 11.65 -0.35
N VAL A 390 -26.23 11.84 0.40
CA VAL A 390 -24.94 12.32 -0.10
C VAL A 390 -23.92 11.23 0.22
N ASP A 391 -23.03 10.94 -0.73
CA ASP A 391 -21.94 9.98 -0.51
C ASP A 391 -21.19 10.33 0.79
N ILE A 392 -20.90 9.33 1.62
CA ILE A 392 -20.33 9.56 2.95
C ILE A 392 -18.94 10.22 2.89
N ARG A 393 -18.16 9.94 1.84
CA ARG A 393 -16.84 10.56 1.62
C ARG A 393 -17.00 12.01 1.21
N GLU A 394 -17.92 12.32 0.31
CA GLU A 394 -18.24 13.70 -0.05
C GLU A 394 -18.72 14.50 1.17
N ALA A 395 -19.61 13.93 1.97
CA ALA A 395 -20.18 14.59 3.14
C ALA A 395 -19.13 14.92 4.22
N ILE A 396 -18.14 14.03 4.43
CA ILE A 396 -17.07 14.21 5.43
C ILE A 396 -15.91 15.05 4.88
N GLY A 397 -15.62 14.96 3.58
CA GLY A 397 -14.55 15.71 2.93
C GLY A 397 -13.14 15.28 3.41
N PRO A 398 -12.19 16.22 3.62
CA PRO A 398 -10.77 15.93 3.86
C PRO A 398 -10.44 15.09 5.12
N LEU A 399 -11.42 14.89 6.01
CA LEU A 399 -11.28 14.05 7.21
C LEU A 399 -11.67 12.58 6.97
N TYR A 400 -12.23 12.27 5.79
CA TYR A 400 -12.81 10.96 5.50
C TYR A 400 -11.84 9.82 5.75
N SER A 401 -10.65 9.84 5.15
CA SER A 401 -9.72 8.71 5.23
C SER A 401 -9.35 8.34 6.67
N GLY A 402 -9.04 9.34 7.51
CA GLY A 402 -8.71 9.08 8.91
C GLY A 402 -9.89 8.54 9.74
N LEU A 403 -11.12 8.94 9.41
CA LEU A 403 -12.33 8.44 10.06
C LEU A 403 -12.71 7.05 9.57
N GLU A 404 -12.54 6.77 8.28
CA GLU A 404 -12.83 5.45 7.69
C GLU A 404 -11.90 4.37 8.23
N GLU A 405 -10.60 4.66 8.37
CA GLU A 405 -9.64 3.77 9.05
C GLU A 405 -10.02 3.51 10.51
N ALA A 406 -10.37 4.57 11.25
CA ALA A 406 -10.79 4.43 12.64
C ALA A 406 -12.10 3.62 12.76
N LYS A 407 -13.02 3.79 11.82
CA LYS A 407 -14.26 2.99 11.72
C LYS A 407 -13.92 1.53 11.45
N ALA A 408 -13.07 1.24 10.47
CA ALA A 408 -12.66 -0.12 10.13
C ALA A 408 -12.01 -0.84 11.33
N ASP A 409 -11.16 -0.16 12.08
CA ASP A 409 -10.58 -0.68 13.32
C ASP A 409 -11.63 -0.99 14.41
N VAL A 410 -12.48 -0.02 14.74
CA VAL A 410 -13.44 -0.15 15.84
C VAL A 410 -14.56 -1.15 15.51
N VAL A 411 -15.12 -1.06 14.30
CA VAL A 411 -16.08 -2.06 13.79
C VAL A 411 -15.41 -3.41 13.65
N GLY A 412 -14.12 -3.43 13.30
CA GLY A 412 -13.25 -4.59 13.29
C GLY A 412 -13.31 -5.36 14.61
N MET A 413 -12.98 -4.66 15.69
CA MET A 413 -12.98 -5.22 17.03
C MET A 413 -14.37 -5.58 17.54
N TYR A 414 -15.38 -4.78 17.19
CA TYR A 414 -16.79 -5.12 17.46
C TYR A 414 -17.18 -6.45 16.80
N GLY A 415 -16.83 -6.64 15.53
CA GLY A 415 -17.12 -7.84 14.75
C GLY A 415 -16.48 -9.09 15.34
N LEU A 416 -15.21 -9.01 15.78
CA LEU A 416 -14.53 -10.14 16.44
C LEU A 416 -15.25 -10.55 17.73
N LYS A 417 -15.60 -9.58 18.58
CA LYS A 417 -16.37 -9.85 19.80
C LYS A 417 -17.74 -10.46 19.47
N TRP A 418 -18.42 -9.92 18.47
CA TRP A 418 -19.73 -10.40 18.02
C TRP A 418 -19.68 -11.87 17.59
N LEU A 419 -18.62 -12.26 16.86
CA LEU A 419 -18.39 -13.65 16.44
C LEU A 419 -18.12 -14.57 17.63
N VAL A 420 -17.31 -14.12 18.60
CA VAL A 420 -17.05 -14.87 19.83
C VAL A 420 -18.33 -15.08 20.65
N ASP A 421 -19.14 -14.03 20.83
CA ASP A 421 -20.38 -14.08 21.62
C ASP A 421 -21.42 -15.06 21.01
N ARG A 422 -21.31 -15.36 19.71
CA ARG A 422 -22.18 -16.30 18.97
C ARG A 422 -21.54 -17.67 18.72
N GLY A 423 -20.37 -17.94 19.31
CA GLY A 423 -19.67 -19.20 19.16
C GLY A 423 -19.10 -19.45 17.76
N ALA A 424 -19.02 -18.42 16.91
CA ALA A 424 -18.39 -18.51 15.59
C ALA A 424 -16.86 -18.45 15.66
N LEU A 425 -16.31 -17.87 16.75
CA LEU A 425 -14.90 -17.92 17.10
C LEU A 425 -14.72 -18.43 18.54
N PRO A 426 -13.58 -19.05 18.89
CA PRO A 426 -13.37 -19.60 20.23
C PRO A 426 -13.28 -18.49 21.29
N LYS A 427 -13.97 -18.68 22.42
CA LYS A 427 -14.09 -17.67 23.47
C LYS A 427 -12.76 -17.38 24.18
N GLU A 428 -11.95 -18.40 24.35
CA GLU A 428 -10.62 -18.35 24.95
C GLU A 428 -9.63 -17.47 24.17
N ARG A 429 -9.93 -17.16 22.90
CA ARG A 429 -9.08 -16.35 22.03
C ARG A 429 -9.41 -14.86 22.03
N LEU A 430 -10.48 -14.43 22.71
CA LEU A 430 -10.89 -13.03 22.67
C LEU A 430 -9.80 -12.06 23.17
N GLU A 431 -9.09 -12.43 24.23
CA GLU A 431 -7.99 -11.60 24.76
C GLU A 431 -6.76 -11.60 23.85
N GLU A 432 -6.53 -12.68 23.10
CA GLU A 432 -5.48 -12.78 22.08
C GLU A 432 -5.77 -11.79 20.94
N TYR A 433 -7.01 -11.72 20.46
CA TYR A 433 -7.44 -10.77 19.43
C TYR A 433 -7.21 -9.31 19.88
N TYR A 434 -7.66 -8.96 21.08
CA TYR A 434 -7.44 -7.61 21.63
C TYR A 434 -5.95 -7.29 21.80
N SER A 435 -5.18 -8.22 22.36
CA SER A 435 -3.76 -8.01 22.61
C SER A 435 -2.98 -7.87 21.30
N SER A 436 -3.36 -8.63 20.27
CA SER A 436 -2.74 -8.56 18.94
C SER A 436 -3.08 -7.27 18.20
N TYR A 437 -4.33 -6.78 18.31
CA TYR A 437 -4.71 -5.47 17.77
C TYR A 437 -3.91 -4.34 18.43
N VAL A 438 -3.84 -4.32 19.76
CA VAL A 438 -3.05 -3.31 20.50
C VAL A 438 -1.56 -3.38 20.15
N ALA A 439 -0.99 -4.58 20.04
CA ALA A 439 0.38 -4.77 19.56
C ALA A 439 0.58 -4.15 18.16
N GLY A 440 -0.39 -4.33 17.27
CA GLY A 440 -0.41 -3.75 15.92
C GLY A 440 -0.41 -2.22 15.90
N ILE A 441 -1.15 -1.57 16.80
CA ILE A 441 -1.21 -0.08 16.89
C ILE A 441 0.19 0.51 17.08
N PHE A 442 1.01 -0.07 17.96
CA PHE A 442 2.35 0.47 18.24
C PHE A 442 3.30 0.39 17.04
N ARG A 443 3.05 -0.52 16.10
CA ARG A 443 3.74 -0.52 14.80
C ARG A 443 3.26 0.63 13.92
N THR A 444 1.95 0.85 13.84
CA THR A 444 1.35 1.88 12.98
C THR A 444 1.79 3.30 13.33
N VAL A 445 1.95 3.62 14.62
CA VAL A 445 2.40 4.95 15.06
C VAL A 445 3.87 5.26 14.75
N ARG A 446 4.65 4.29 14.26
CA ARG A 446 6.07 4.48 13.90
C ARG A 446 6.27 4.90 12.44
N PHE A 447 5.22 4.89 11.62
CA PHE A 447 5.34 5.39 10.24
C PHE A 447 5.50 6.89 10.21
N SER A 448 6.27 7.36 9.23
CA SER A 448 6.33 8.77 8.88
C SER A 448 4.95 9.21 8.38
N ILE A 449 4.57 10.45 8.71
CA ILE A 449 3.37 11.12 8.19
C ILE A 449 3.37 11.26 6.66
N ALA A 450 4.46 10.95 5.96
CA ALA A 450 4.54 11.02 4.51
C ALA A 450 4.14 9.72 3.78
N GLU A 451 4.07 8.59 4.48
CA GLU A 451 3.65 7.30 3.91
C GLU A 451 2.11 7.22 3.90
N ALA A 452 1.49 6.68 2.84
CA ALA A 452 0.04 6.76 2.66
C ALA A 452 -0.76 6.12 3.81
N HIS A 453 -0.31 4.99 4.36
CA HIS A 453 -0.94 4.33 5.51
C HIS A 453 -0.60 5.03 6.86
N GLY A 454 0.41 5.90 6.89
CA GLY A 454 0.71 6.84 7.98
C GLY A 454 0.08 8.23 7.81
N ARG A 455 -0.36 8.60 6.59
CA ARG A 455 -1.03 9.86 6.24
C ARG A 455 -2.48 9.79 6.70
N GLN A 456 -2.73 10.21 7.93
CA GLN A 456 -4.07 10.66 8.33
C GLN A 456 -4.16 12.19 8.17
N SER A 457 -4.46 12.61 6.94
CA SER A 457 -4.77 13.99 6.48
C SER A 457 -3.63 15.04 6.61
N PRO A 458 -3.46 15.98 5.64
CA PRO A 458 -2.36 16.96 5.65
C PRO A 458 -2.43 18.04 6.75
N SER A 459 -3.46 18.04 7.62
CA SER A 459 -3.72 19.15 8.55
C SER A 459 -3.88 18.76 10.03
N THR A 460 -3.66 17.50 10.41
CA THR A 460 -3.80 17.08 11.80
C THR A 460 -2.64 16.25 12.31
N GLN A 461 -1.95 16.77 13.34
CA GLN A 461 -0.98 16.04 14.14
C GLN A 461 -1.47 14.62 14.49
N PRO A 462 -0.58 13.61 14.59
CA PRO A 462 -0.89 12.20 14.91
C PRO A 462 -1.52 11.95 16.30
N ARG A 463 -1.92 13.01 17.00
CA ARG A 463 -2.59 12.95 18.31
C ARG A 463 -4.08 12.68 18.20
N GLY A 464 -4.72 12.87 17.04
CA GLY A 464 -6.17 12.75 16.87
C GLY A 464 -6.67 11.31 16.96
N SER A 465 -6.25 10.44 16.04
CA SER A 465 -6.64 9.03 15.98
C SER A 465 -6.07 8.20 17.11
N THR A 466 -4.80 8.41 17.50
CA THR A 466 -4.28 7.72 18.69
C THR A 466 -5.09 8.10 19.93
N ARG A 467 -5.52 9.36 20.13
CA ARG A 467 -6.43 9.70 21.24
C ARG A 467 -7.84 9.16 21.07
N LEU A 468 -8.39 9.12 19.85
CA LEU A 468 -9.72 8.57 19.56
C LEU A 468 -9.76 7.06 19.76
N ILE A 469 -8.78 6.33 19.23
CA ILE A 469 -8.59 4.88 19.41
C ILE A 469 -8.26 4.57 20.86
N THR A 470 -7.38 5.33 21.52
CA THR A 470 -7.11 5.13 22.97
C THR A 470 -8.34 5.47 23.83
N SER A 471 -9.16 6.46 23.45
CA SER A 471 -10.41 6.79 24.16
C SER A 471 -11.52 5.78 23.89
N ALA A 472 -11.62 5.25 22.67
CA ALA A 472 -12.55 4.18 22.30
C ALA A 472 -12.17 2.85 22.97
N CYS A 473 -10.88 2.52 23.01
CA CYS A 473 -10.35 1.38 23.76
C CYS A 473 -10.51 1.57 25.28
N GLN A 474 -10.42 2.80 25.80
CA GLN A 474 -10.73 3.10 27.22
C GLN A 474 -12.20 2.95 27.56
N ALA A 475 -13.13 3.10 26.60
CA ALA A 475 -14.54 2.82 26.83
C ALA A 475 -14.85 1.31 26.91
N LEU A 476 -13.96 0.46 26.36
CA LEU A 476 -14.06 -1.00 26.38
C LEU A 476 -13.27 -1.67 27.52
N TRP A 477 -12.55 -0.90 28.34
CA TRP A 477 -11.68 -1.41 29.40
C TRP A 477 -11.94 -0.67 30.73
N PRO A 478 -12.02 -1.35 31.90
CA PRO A 478 -12.10 -0.65 33.20
C PRO A 478 -10.84 0.22 33.44
N PRO A 479 -10.94 1.29 34.26
CA PRO A 479 -10.15 2.49 34.06
C PRO A 479 -8.66 2.31 34.37
N TRP A 480 -7.82 2.75 33.42
CA TRP A 480 -6.43 3.09 33.67
C TRP A 480 -6.33 4.33 34.58
N PRO A 481 -5.33 4.44 35.48
CA PRO A 481 -5.16 5.61 36.33
C PRO A 481 -4.97 6.88 35.52
N ARG A 482 -5.81 7.90 35.77
CA ARG A 482 -5.92 9.17 35.02
C ARG A 482 -4.68 10.09 35.02
N ASN A 483 -3.52 9.65 35.51
CA ASN A 483 -2.39 10.53 35.79
C ASN A 483 -1.28 10.53 34.73
N CYS A 484 -1.36 9.72 33.66
CA CYS A 484 -0.27 9.62 32.67
C CYS A 484 -0.34 10.62 31.49
N TRP A 485 -1.37 11.47 31.37
CA TRP A 485 -1.57 12.30 30.16
C TRP A 485 -1.89 13.78 30.40
N ARG A 486 -1.53 14.37 31.55
CA ARG A 486 -1.63 15.83 31.74
C ARG A 486 -0.26 16.50 31.76
N SER A 487 0.27 16.78 30.57
CA SER A 487 1.12 17.95 30.37
C SER A 487 0.35 18.94 29.48
N ARG A 488 -0.18 20.00 30.11
CA ARG A 488 -0.55 21.22 29.36
C ARG A 488 0.76 21.94 29.00
N PRO A 489 0.90 22.51 27.80
CA PRO A 489 2.01 23.43 27.55
C PRO A 489 1.77 24.69 28.39
N ARG A 490 2.73 25.03 29.27
CA ARG A 490 2.87 26.41 29.73
C ARG A 490 3.77 27.11 28.71
N GLU A 491 3.32 28.25 28.20
CA GLU A 491 4.15 29.18 27.43
C GLU A 491 5.34 29.61 28.28
N THR A 492 6.55 29.52 27.74
CA THR A 492 7.73 30.18 28.28
C THR A 492 8.57 30.75 27.13
N ALA A 493 9.03 31.99 27.34
CA ALA A 493 9.74 32.86 26.41
C ALA A 493 11.07 32.29 25.87
N PRO A 494 11.61 32.82 24.76
CA PRO A 494 12.75 32.21 24.07
C PRO A 494 14.06 32.51 24.80
N GLY A 495 14.83 31.45 25.10
CA GLY A 495 16.25 31.55 25.45
C GLY A 495 16.66 30.94 26.79
N GLN A 496 16.53 29.63 26.99
CA GLN A 496 17.39 28.86 27.91
C GLN A 496 17.62 27.43 27.41
N ARG A 497 18.88 26.98 27.44
CA ARG A 497 19.31 25.59 27.22
C ARG A 497 19.49 24.86 28.55
N HIS A 498 19.13 23.57 28.52
CA HIS A 498 19.77 22.39 29.13
C HIS A 498 18.93 21.56 30.12
N GLY A 499 19.09 20.23 29.99
CA GLY A 499 19.13 19.32 31.14
C GLY A 499 18.12 18.16 31.12
N LEU A 500 18.55 16.99 30.65
CA LEU A 500 17.91 15.69 30.92
C LEU A 500 17.99 15.37 32.43
N ALA A 501 16.97 15.74 33.20
CA ALA A 501 16.78 15.28 34.57
C ALA A 501 15.28 15.24 34.90
N GLY A 502 14.60 14.15 34.54
CA GLY A 502 13.17 14.01 34.80
C GLY A 502 12.57 12.61 34.63
N THR A 503 13.38 11.56 34.45
CA THR A 503 12.92 10.17 34.21
C THR A 503 13.48 9.19 35.24
N LYS A 504 13.34 9.50 36.54
CA LYS A 504 13.63 8.56 37.64
C LYS A 504 12.64 8.70 38.81
N ARG A 505 11.34 8.54 38.55
CA ARG A 505 10.31 8.29 39.59
C ARG A 505 8.99 7.86 38.94
N CYS A 506 8.96 6.66 38.36
CA CYS A 506 7.73 5.92 38.01
C CYS A 506 8.07 4.44 37.76
N LEU A 507 8.93 3.87 38.60
CA LEU A 507 9.15 2.44 38.75
C LEU A 507 9.06 2.21 40.26
N LEU A 508 8.13 1.36 40.69
CA LEU A 508 7.63 1.15 42.06
C LEU A 508 6.33 1.92 42.38
N SER A 509 5.21 1.50 41.78
CA SER A 509 3.89 1.36 42.43
C SER A 509 2.97 0.54 41.55
#